data_AF-A0A845PT17-F1
#
_entry.id   AF-A0A845PT17-F1
#
_cell.length_a   1.000
_cell.length_b   1.000
_cell.length_c   1.000
_cell.angle_alpha   90.00
_cell.angle_beta   90.00
_cell.angle_gamma   90.00
#
_symmetry.space_group_name_H-M   'P 1'
#
loop_
_entity.id
_entity.type
_entity.pdbx_description
1 polymer ?
#
loop_
_entity_poly.entity_id
_entity_poly.type
_entity_poly.pdbx_seq_one_letter_code
_entity_poly.pdbx_strand_id
1 'polypeptide(L)' 'MKTLYKVFLVIFILFIGINLYAIQWYMGAFDEENNKFWFSIAAALLGILVVFILDYWSRIGIKKA' A
#
# COMPACT_ATOMS: atom_id res chain seq x y z
N MET A 1 -6.44 13.03 6.37
CA MET A 1 -6.66 11.64 6.77
C MET A 1 -7.33 11.59 8.11
N LYS A 2 -8.64 11.29 8.08
CA LYS A 2 -9.34 10.74 9.25
C LYS A 2 -8.53 9.57 9.82
N THR A 3 -8.64 9.31 11.11
CA THR A 3 -7.89 8.23 11.79
C THR A 3 -8.01 6.90 11.06
N LEU A 4 -9.21 6.58 10.56
CA LEU A 4 -9.47 5.40 9.74
C LEU A 4 -8.52 5.27 8.54
N TYR A 5 -8.37 6.32 7.72
CA TYR A 5 -7.46 6.29 6.56
C TYR A 5 -5.99 6.16 6.96
N LYS A 6 -5.58 6.76 8.08
CA LYS A 6 -4.21 6.63 8.60
C LYS A 6 -3.89 5.19 9.00
N VAL A 7 -4.83 4.48 9.62
CA VAL A 7 -4.64 3.08 10.02
C VAL A 7 -4.41 2.21 8.78
N PHE A 8 -5.24 2.35 7.74
CA PHE A 8 -5.03 1.62 6.48
C PHE A 8 -3.69 1.96 5.81
N LEU A 9 -3.29 3.24 5.80
CA LEU A 9 -2.00 3.65 5.27
C LEU A 9 -0.84 2.92 5.98
N VAL A 10 -0.86 2.88 7.32
CA VAL A 10 0.18 2.19 8.10
C VAL A 10 0.20 0.70 7.78
N ILE A 11 -0.97 0.05 7.68
CA ILE A 11 -1.07 -1.37 7.32
C ILE A 11 -0.43 -1.64 5.95
N PHE A 12 -0.72 -0.83 4.93
CA PHE A 12 -0.12 -1.01 3.60
C PHE A 12 1.40 -0.81 3.60
N ILE A 13 1.91 0.16 4.37
CA ILE A 13 3.36 0.38 4.51
C ILE A 13 4.03 -0.84 5.17
N LEU A 14 3.40 -1.41 6.21
CA LEU A 14 3.90 -2.62 6.86
C LEU A 14 3.92 -3.81 5.88
N PHE A 15 2.88 -3.97 5.05
CA PHE A 15 2.86 -5.01 4.01
C PHE A 15 3.99 -4.84 3.00
N ILE A 16 4.29 -3.61 2.57
CA ILE A 16 5.43 -3.36 1.68
C ILE A 16 6.74 -3.78 2.36
N GLY A 17 6.94 -3.37 3.61
CA GLY A 17 8.15 -3.72 4.38
C GLY A 17 8.33 -5.22 4.58
N ILE A 18 7.27 -5.94 4.95
CA ILE A 18 7.30 -7.39 5.14
C ILE A 18 7.62 -8.10 3.83
N ASN A 19 6.99 -7.71 2.71
CA ASN A 19 7.26 -8.33 1.42
C ASN A 19 8.68 -8.02 0.90
N LEU A 20 9.17 -6.79 1.06
CA LEU A 20 10.56 -6.44 0.71
C LEU A 20 11.58 -7.26 1.50
N TYR A 21 11.30 -7.49 2.79
CA TYR A 21 12.13 -8.36 3.61
C TYR A 21 12.09 -9.83 3.16
N ALA A 22 10.91 -10.29 2.70
CA ALA A 22 10.71 -11.67 2.28
C ALA A 22 11.30 -12.00 0.89
N ILE A 23 11.63 -11.00 0.07
CA ILE A 23 12.30 -11.21 -1.21
C ILE A 23 13.64 -11.91 -0.99
N GLN A 24 13.84 -13.01 -1.71
CA GLN A 24 15.07 -13.78 -1.69
C GLN A 24 16.10 -13.13 -2.62
N TRP A 25 16.75 -12.07 -2.13
CA TRP A 25 17.67 -11.24 -2.92
C TRP A 25 18.85 -12.01 -3.55
N TYR A 26 19.25 -13.13 -2.95
CA TYR A 26 20.35 -13.97 -3.46
C TYR A 26 20.02 -14.72 -4.75
N MET A 27 18.74 -14.98 -5.05
CA MET A 27 18.30 -15.62 -6.29
C MET A 27 18.05 -14.60 -7.42
N GLY A 28 18.21 -13.31 -7.13
CA GLY A 28 17.87 -12.22 -8.02
C GLY A 28 16.49 -11.64 -7.71
N ALA A 29 16.39 -10.31 -7.79
CA ALA A 29 15.18 -9.59 -7.40
C ALA A 29 13.93 -10.06 -8.17
N PHE A 30 14.06 -10.37 -9.46
CA PHE A 30 12.95 -10.76 -10.35
C PHE A 30 12.92 -12.26 -10.65
N ASP A 31 13.47 -13.08 -9.75
CA ASP A 31 13.28 -14.52 -9.80
C ASP A 31 11.79 -14.89 -9.70
N GLU A 32 11.38 -15.99 -10.34
CA GLU A 32 9.99 -16.42 -10.38
C GLU A 32 9.41 -16.65 -8.98
N GLU A 33 10.22 -17.15 -8.03
CA GLU A 33 9.82 -17.32 -6.64
C GLU A 33 9.51 -15.99 -5.93
N ASN A 34 10.13 -14.90 -6.37
CA ASN A 34 9.98 -13.56 -5.82
C ASN A 34 8.78 -12.79 -6.41
N ASN A 35 8.22 -13.23 -7.54
CA ASN A 35 7.10 -12.56 -8.22
C ASN A 35 5.88 -12.35 -7.31
N LYS A 36 5.60 -13.29 -6.41
CA LYS A 36 4.49 -13.19 -5.44
C LYS A 36 4.65 -11.98 -4.50
N PHE A 37 5.88 -11.65 -4.11
CA PHE A 37 6.17 -10.52 -3.22
C PHE A 37 6.04 -9.20 -3.99
N TRP A 38 6.52 -9.14 -5.23
CA TRP A 38 6.33 -7.98 -6.11
C TRP A 38 4.86 -7.70 -6.40
N PHE A 39 4.08 -8.74 -6.67
CA PHE A 39 2.64 -8.61 -6.86
C PHE A 39 1.96 -8.06 -5.60
N SER A 40 2.32 -8.57 -4.41
CA SER A 40 1.81 -8.07 -3.14
C SER A 40 2.20 -6.61 -2.88
N ILE A 41 3.44 -6.22 -3.15
CA ILE A 41 3.92 -4.83 -3.05
C ILE A 41 3.13 -3.92 -4.00
N ALA A 42 2.93 -4.33 -5.25
CA ALA A 42 2.15 -3.57 -6.22
C ALA A 42 0.70 -3.38 -5.76
N ALA A 43 0.06 -4.43 -5.23
CA ALA A 43 -1.28 -4.35 -4.65
C ALA A 43 -1.34 -3.40 -3.43
N ALA A 44 -0.32 -3.41 -2.57
CA ALA A 44 -0.23 -2.50 -1.43
C ALA A 44 -0.06 -1.03 -1.88
N LEU A 45 0.73 -0.77 -2.92
CA LEU A 45 0.87 0.57 -3.52
C LEU A 45 -0.47 1.06 -4.10
N LEU A 46 -1.20 0.20 -4.80
CA LEU A 46 -2.57 0.52 -5.25
C LEU A 46 -3.51 0.80 -4.08
N GLY A 47 -3.42 0.02 -3.01
CA GLY A 47 -4.16 0.25 -1.77
C GLY A 47 -3.89 1.63 -1.17
N ILE A 48 -2.64 2.05 -1.09
CA ILE A 48 -2.24 3.39 -0.65
C ILE A 48 -2.87 4.47 -1.53
N LEU A 49 -2.82 4.30 -2.86
CA LEU A 49 -3.42 5.25 -3.80
C LEU A 49 -4.93 5.38 -3.56
N VAL A 50 -5.65 4.28 -3.37
CA VAL A 50 -7.08 4.28 -3.05
C VAL A 50 -7.35 4.99 -1.72
N VAL A 51 -6.52 4.79 -0.70
CA VAL A 51 -6.65 5.49 0.59
C VAL A 51 -6.58 7.01 0.41
N PHE A 52 -5.68 7.51 -0.45
CA PHE A 52 -5.61 8.93 -0.77
C PHE A 52 -6.84 9.44 -1.52
N ILE A 53 -7.35 8.69 -2.51
CA ILE A 53 -8.58 9.05 -3.22
C ILE A 53 -9.75 9.15 -2.23
N LEU A 54 -9.89 8.16 -1.35
CA LEU A 54 -10.94 8.14 -0.34
C LEU A 54 -10.80 9.28 0.68
N ASP A 55 -9.59 9.60 1.14
CA ASP A 55 -9.37 10.77 2.00
C ASP A 55 -9.77 12.06 1.29
N TYR A 56 -9.41 12.21 0.02
CA TYR A 56 -9.77 13.37 -0.79
C TYR A 56 -11.29 13.50 -0.94
N TRP A 57 -11.98 12.46 -1.41
CA TRP A 57 -13.43 12.44 -1.55
C TRP A 57 -14.16 12.67 -0.22
N SER A 58 -13.62 12.16 0.89
CA SER A 58 -14.20 12.36 2.22
C SER A 58 -14.25 13.82 2.67
N ARG A 59 -13.47 14.70 2.02
CA ARG A 59 -13.38 16.14 2.33
C ARG A 59 -14.17 17.00 1.36
N ILE A 60 -14.39 16.53 0.12
CA ILE A 60 -15.14 17.26 -0.90
C ILE A 60 -16.59 17.53 -0.45
N GLY A 61 -17.24 16.56 0.19
CA GLY A 61 -18.61 16.70 0.68
C GLY A 61 -18.77 17.53 1.97
N ILE A 62 -17.68 17.89 2.64
CA ILE A 62 -17.71 18.64 3.92
C ILE A 62 -17.57 20.15 3.67
N LYS A 63 -17.15 20.57 2.46
CA LYS A 63 -17.08 21.98 2.07
C LYS A 63 -18.46 22.47 1.59
N LYS A 64 -19.43 22.53 2.50
CA LYS A 64 -20.62 23.37 2.38
C LYS A 64 -20.56 24.44 3.47
N ALA A 65 -19.94 25.57 3.14
CA ALA A 65 -20.14 26.92 3.68
C ALA A 65 -19.23 27.85 2.89
#